data_AF-A0A6A4RIH5-F1
#
_entry.id   AF-A0A6A4RIH5-F1
#
_cell.length_a   1.000
_cell.length_b   1.000
_cell.length_c   1.000
_cell.angle_alpha   90.00
_cell.angle_beta   90.00
_cell.angle_gamma   90.00
#
_symmetry.space_group_name_H-M   'P 1'
#
loop_
_entity.id
_entity.type
_entity.pdbx_description
1 polymer ?
#
loop_
_entity_poly.entity_id
_entity_poly.type
_entity_poly.pdbx_seq_one_letter_code
_entity_poly.pdbx_strand_id
1 'polypeptide(L)'
;MLQSHSFVGCVNPQWTLIQHHTKLYLLNTTKLSQELFYQILTYDFGNFGVLRLSTPAPLYDLAMLALDCDESGWTEDDGPKEGLAQFIVDFLKKKAEMLEDYFSVEIDQEGNLRGLPLLLDKYAPIMEGLPMFILRLATEVNWDNEKECFRDLSKECSMFYSIRKQYILEAEPGEEQDGEANSWRWKTEHIIFKAFRTLFSPPKNFSEDGTVLQIANLPDLYKVFERC
;
A
#
# COMPACT_ATOMS: atom_id res chain seq x y z
N MET A 1 22.44 -1.13 3.56
CA MET A 1 21.62 -0.89 4.77
C MET A 1 20.38 -1.78 4.75
N LEU A 2 19.39 -1.55 3.88
CA LEU A 2 18.16 -2.38 3.86
C LEU A 2 18.39 -3.85 3.46
N GLN A 3 19.39 -4.15 2.61
CA GLN A 3 19.73 -5.53 2.24
C GLN A 3 20.18 -6.40 3.44
N SER A 4 20.90 -5.79 4.38
CA SER A 4 21.60 -6.46 5.49
C SER A 4 21.17 -5.95 6.86
N HIS A 5 19.93 -5.46 7.00
CA HIS A 5 19.40 -5.00 8.28
C HIS A 5 19.08 -6.17 9.21
N SER A 6 19.08 -5.93 10.51
CA SER A 6 18.40 -6.76 11.52
C SER A 6 17.10 -6.06 11.87
N PHE A 7 15.97 -6.75 11.74
CA PHE A 7 14.68 -6.20 12.16
C PHE A 7 14.66 -6.10 13.70
N VAL A 8 14.12 -5.01 14.24
CA VAL A 8 14.01 -4.81 15.70
C VAL A 8 12.54 -4.86 16.13
N GLY A 9 11.65 -4.14 15.45
CA GLY A 9 10.23 -4.15 15.79
C GLY A 9 9.44 -3.01 15.15
N CYS A 10 8.12 -3.15 15.10
CA CYS A 10 7.22 -2.07 14.70
C CYS A 10 6.85 -1.20 15.90
N VAL A 11 6.98 0.12 15.77
CA VAL A 11 6.47 1.10 16.74
C VAL A 11 4.94 1.21 16.56
N ASN A 12 4.52 1.42 15.31
CA ASN A 12 3.14 1.40 14.84
C ASN A 12 3.16 1.06 13.33
N PRO A 13 2.02 1.01 12.62
CA PRO A 13 2.05 0.66 11.20
C PRO A 13 2.88 1.59 10.31
N GLN A 14 3.01 2.85 10.70
CA GLN A 14 3.77 3.84 9.95
C GLN A 14 5.29 3.74 10.23
N TRP A 15 5.69 3.31 11.43
CA TRP A 15 7.08 3.43 11.89
C TRP A 15 7.65 2.09 12.37
N THR A 16 8.81 1.72 11.82
CA THR A 16 9.53 0.50 12.16
C THR A 16 10.98 0.78 12.53
N LEU A 17 11.52 0.00 13.46
CA LEU A 17 12.91 0.03 13.88
C LEU A 17 13.69 -1.10 13.23
N ILE A 18 14.86 -0.75 12.68
CA ILE A 18 15.87 -1.73 12.27
C ILE A 18 17.23 -1.32 12.79
N GLN A 19 18.10 -2.31 12.96
CA GLN A 19 19.51 -2.11 13.22
C GLN A 19 20.30 -2.42 11.95
N HIS A 20 21.33 -1.63 11.68
CA HIS A 20 22.35 -1.97 10.71
C HIS A 20 23.74 -1.61 11.26
N HIS A 21 24.61 -2.61 11.38
CA HIS A 21 25.86 -2.51 12.15
C HIS A 21 25.60 -1.97 13.56
N THR A 22 26.22 -0.86 13.95
CA THR A 22 26.08 -0.26 15.28
C THR A 22 24.94 0.73 15.38
N LYS A 23 24.20 0.99 14.30
CA LYS A 23 23.24 2.09 14.22
C LYS A 23 21.81 1.58 14.26
N LEU A 24 20.97 2.28 15.02
CA LEU A 24 19.53 2.06 15.08
C LEU A 24 18.84 3.10 14.22
N TYR A 25 17.92 2.64 13.37
CA TYR A 25 17.18 3.47 12.44
C TYR A 25 15.69 3.37 12.70
N LEU A 26 15.01 4.52 12.63
CA LEU A 26 13.57 4.65 12.52
C LEU A 26 13.21 4.85 11.05
N LEU A 27 12.32 4.02 10.54
CA LEU A 27 11.91 4.01 9.14
C LEU A 27 10.41 4.24 9.00
N ASN A 28 10.04 5.10 8.04
CA ASN A 28 8.66 5.28 7.64
C ASN A 28 8.24 4.14 6.70
N THR A 29 7.64 3.10 7.29
CA THR A 29 7.18 1.89 6.59
C THR A 29 6.11 2.20 5.56
N THR A 30 5.25 3.20 5.80
CA THR A 30 4.24 3.64 4.81
C THR A 30 4.91 4.11 3.52
N LYS A 31 5.84 5.07 3.61
CA LYS A 31 6.56 5.58 2.44
C LYS A 31 7.42 4.52 1.74
N LEU A 32 8.13 3.70 2.53
CA LEU A 32 9.01 2.67 1.97
C LEU A 32 8.23 1.56 1.27
N SER A 33 7.12 1.11 1.86
CA SER A 33 6.27 0.08 1.23
C SER A 33 5.59 0.63 -0.03
N GLN A 34 5.11 1.88 -0.02
CA GLN A 34 4.60 2.53 -1.22
C GLN A 34 5.64 2.54 -2.34
N GLU A 35 6.86 2.99 -2.07
CA GLU A 35 7.93 3.03 -3.09
C GLU A 35 8.32 1.61 -3.56
N LEU A 36 8.33 0.62 -2.68
CA LEU A 36 8.55 -0.78 -3.06
C LEU A 36 7.48 -1.27 -4.05
N PHE A 37 6.21 -1.07 -3.73
CA PHE A 37 5.13 -1.51 -4.62
C PHE A 37 5.11 -0.72 -5.93
N TYR A 38 5.45 0.57 -5.91
CA TYR A 38 5.61 1.37 -7.13
C TYR A 38 6.72 0.81 -8.02
N GLN A 39 7.86 0.42 -7.44
CA GLN A 39 8.95 -0.20 -8.18
C GLN A 39 8.53 -1.56 -8.75
N ILE A 40 7.87 -2.42 -7.97
CA ILE A 40 7.35 -3.70 -8.46
C ILE A 40 6.38 -3.48 -9.64
N LEU A 41 5.42 -2.56 -9.49
CA LEU A 41 4.46 -2.20 -10.55
C LEU A 41 5.16 -1.71 -11.83
N THR A 42 6.28 -1.00 -11.68
CA THR A 42 7.05 -0.49 -12.81
C THR A 42 7.89 -1.59 -13.47
N TYR A 43 8.54 -2.46 -12.69
CA TYR A 43 9.43 -3.49 -13.20
C TYR A 43 8.69 -4.69 -13.79
N ASP A 44 7.58 -5.09 -13.17
CA ASP A 44 6.81 -6.28 -13.56
C ASP A 44 5.56 -5.93 -14.39
N PHE A 45 5.50 -4.70 -14.92
CA PHE A 45 4.40 -4.19 -15.74
C PHE A 45 3.97 -5.21 -16.83
N GLY A 46 2.66 -5.49 -16.89
CA GLY A 46 2.06 -6.46 -17.82
C GLY A 46 2.34 -7.93 -17.51
N ASN A 47 2.95 -8.25 -16.36
CA ASN A 47 3.37 -9.62 -16.02
C ASN A 47 3.04 -10.02 -14.57
N PHE A 48 1.97 -9.45 -13.99
CA PHE A 48 1.57 -9.77 -12.62
C PHE A 48 0.78 -11.07 -12.54
N GLY A 49 0.90 -11.77 -11.40
CA GLY A 49 -0.11 -12.76 -11.01
C GLY A 49 -1.41 -12.07 -10.59
N VAL A 50 -2.49 -12.84 -10.43
CA VAL A 50 -3.79 -12.32 -9.96
C VAL A 50 -4.05 -12.75 -8.52
N LEU A 51 -4.25 -11.78 -7.64
CA LEU A 51 -4.88 -11.95 -6.33
C LEU A 51 -6.39 -11.92 -6.54
N ARG A 52 -7.03 -13.10 -6.49
CA ARG A 52 -8.48 -13.24 -6.66
C ARG A 52 -9.21 -12.91 -5.36
N LEU A 53 -10.21 -12.05 -5.45
CA LEU A 53 -11.10 -11.75 -4.34
C LEU A 53 -11.97 -12.99 -4.06
N SER A 54 -12.18 -13.31 -2.77
CA SER A 54 -13.07 -14.41 -2.38
C SER A 54 -14.52 -14.14 -2.76
N THR A 55 -14.91 -12.87 -2.72
CA THR A 55 -16.23 -12.37 -3.08
C THR A 55 -16.06 -11.22 -4.06
N PRO A 56 -16.72 -11.24 -5.24
CA PRO A 56 -16.72 -10.09 -6.14
C PRO A 56 -17.22 -8.83 -5.42
N ALA A 57 -16.55 -7.71 -5.63
CA ALA A 57 -16.90 -6.44 -4.98
C ALA A 57 -17.51 -5.49 -6.01
N PRO A 58 -18.81 -5.14 -5.91
CA PRO A 58 -19.44 -4.21 -6.84
C PRO A 58 -18.75 -2.84 -6.81
N LEU A 59 -18.33 -2.35 -7.98
CA LEU A 59 -17.66 -1.05 -8.08
C LEU A 59 -18.55 0.10 -7.61
N TYR A 60 -19.87 -0.03 -7.78
CA TYR A 60 -20.85 0.97 -7.33
C TYR A 60 -20.79 1.13 -5.81
N ASP A 61 -20.85 0.02 -5.07
CA ASP A 61 -20.82 0.03 -3.61
C ASP A 61 -19.48 0.55 -3.09
N LEU A 62 -18.36 0.15 -3.73
CA LEU A 62 -17.03 0.68 -3.40
C LEU A 62 -16.94 2.20 -3.63
N ALA A 63 -17.49 2.70 -4.74
CA ALA A 63 -17.50 4.13 -5.02
C ALA A 63 -18.38 4.91 -4.03
N MET A 64 -19.56 4.38 -3.68
CA MET A 64 -20.44 4.98 -2.66
C MET A 64 -19.75 5.05 -1.30
N LEU A 65 -19.13 3.96 -0.85
CA LEU A 65 -18.36 3.92 0.40
C LEU A 65 -17.22 4.95 0.41
N ALA A 66 -16.54 5.12 -0.72
CA ALA A 66 -15.47 6.11 -0.85
C ALA A 66 -16.02 7.54 -0.73
N LEU A 67 -17.10 7.86 -1.46
CA LEU A 67 -17.75 9.18 -1.43
C LEU A 67 -18.37 9.52 -0.07
N ASP A 68 -18.67 8.52 0.76
CA ASP A 68 -19.12 8.69 2.14
C ASP A 68 -17.98 8.96 3.14
N CYS A 69 -16.73 8.80 2.73
CA CYS A 69 -15.56 9.10 3.54
C CYS A 69 -15.08 10.54 3.31
N ASP A 70 -14.71 11.25 4.38
CA ASP A 70 -14.15 12.61 4.32
C ASP A 70 -12.87 12.67 3.43
N GLU A 71 -12.13 11.57 3.36
CA GLU A 71 -10.92 11.42 2.54
C GLU A 71 -11.19 11.57 1.04
N SER A 72 -12.43 11.37 0.58
CA SER A 72 -12.81 11.59 -0.83
C SER A 72 -12.74 13.05 -1.25
N GLY A 73 -12.86 13.97 -0.28
CA GLY A 73 -13.01 15.40 -0.57
C GLY A 73 -14.34 15.76 -1.25
N TRP A 74 -15.31 14.85 -1.31
CA TRP A 74 -16.62 15.12 -1.89
C TRP A 74 -17.37 16.20 -1.10
N THR A 75 -18.03 17.07 -1.84
CA THR A 75 -18.90 18.13 -1.33
C THR A 75 -20.23 18.14 -2.08
N GLU A 76 -21.24 18.81 -1.54
CA GLU A 76 -22.54 18.94 -2.21
C GLU A 76 -22.44 19.63 -3.59
N ASP A 77 -21.40 20.43 -3.80
CA ASP A 77 -21.13 21.13 -5.07
C ASP A 77 -20.68 20.17 -6.19
N ASP A 78 -20.16 18.98 -5.84
CA ASP A 78 -19.74 17.95 -6.80
C ASP A 78 -20.93 17.18 -7.40
N GLY A 79 -22.12 17.35 -6.82
CA GLY A 79 -23.36 16.71 -7.27
C GLY A 79 -23.67 15.40 -6.53
N PRO A 80 -24.75 14.70 -6.96
CA PRO A 80 -25.26 13.53 -6.25
C PRO A 80 -24.30 12.35 -6.32
N LYS A 81 -24.02 11.73 -5.17
CA LYS A 81 -23.09 10.61 -5.02
C LYS A 81 -23.45 9.43 -5.91
N GLU A 82 -24.74 9.12 -6.03
CA GLU A 82 -25.23 8.01 -6.84
C GLU A 82 -24.87 8.19 -8.32
N GLY A 83 -24.92 9.44 -8.80
CA GLY A 83 -24.53 9.78 -10.18
C GLY A 83 -23.03 9.66 -10.39
N LEU A 84 -22.23 10.12 -9.43
CA LEU A 84 -20.76 9.99 -9.46
C LEU A 84 -20.33 8.53 -9.38
N ALA A 85 -20.93 7.74 -8.49
CA ALA A 85 -20.66 6.31 -8.37
C ALA A 85 -20.99 5.57 -9.67
N GLN A 86 -22.15 5.85 -10.28
CA GLN A 86 -22.49 5.25 -11.58
C GLN A 86 -21.51 5.65 -12.68
N PHE A 87 -21.09 6.92 -12.72
CA PHE A 87 -20.06 7.38 -13.64
C PHE A 87 -18.74 6.62 -13.47
N ILE A 88 -18.29 6.41 -12.23
CA ILE A 88 -17.07 5.66 -11.91
C ILE A 88 -17.17 4.22 -12.44
N VAL A 89 -18.31 3.54 -12.20
CA VAL A 89 -18.54 2.19 -12.72
C VAL A 89 -18.45 2.15 -14.23
N ASP A 90 -19.19 3.02 -14.92
CA ASP A 90 -19.24 3.05 -16.38
C ASP A 90 -17.88 3.42 -16.99
N PHE A 91 -17.12 4.29 -16.32
CA PHE A 91 -15.79 4.69 -16.73
C PHE A 91 -14.78 3.55 -16.58
N LEU A 92 -14.69 2.92 -15.40
CA LEU A 92 -13.75 1.84 -15.16
C LEU A 92 -14.06 0.59 -16.00
N LYS A 93 -15.34 0.30 -16.28
CA LYS A 93 -15.71 -0.77 -17.22
C LYS A 93 -15.18 -0.54 -18.63
N LYS A 94 -15.11 0.71 -19.10
CA LYS A 94 -14.50 1.04 -20.41
C LYS A 94 -12.97 0.88 -20.40
N LYS A 95 -12.36 0.85 -19.22
CA LYS A 95 -10.91 0.67 -19.04
C LYS A 95 -10.54 -0.76 -18.63
N ALA A 96 -11.52 -1.64 -18.42
CA ALA A 96 -11.34 -2.98 -17.86
C ALA A 96 -10.33 -3.85 -18.63
N GLU A 97 -10.38 -3.85 -19.96
CA GLU A 97 -9.44 -4.62 -20.79
C GLU A 97 -7.98 -4.20 -20.54
N MET A 98 -7.70 -2.90 -20.53
CA MET A 98 -6.36 -2.38 -20.27
C MET A 98 -5.91 -2.63 -18.82
N LEU A 99 -6.83 -2.50 -17.87
CA LEU A 99 -6.61 -2.77 -16.45
C LEU A 99 -6.25 -4.24 -16.20
N GLU A 100 -6.92 -5.16 -16.88
CA GLU A 100 -6.66 -6.59 -16.83
C GLU A 100 -5.30 -6.92 -17.46
N ASP A 101 -5.08 -6.46 -18.70
CA ASP A 101 -3.89 -6.78 -19.49
C ASP A 101 -2.59 -6.28 -18.86
N TYR A 102 -2.58 -5.04 -18.34
CA TYR A 102 -1.35 -4.43 -17.86
C TYR A 102 -1.17 -4.50 -16.35
N PHE A 103 -2.25 -4.49 -15.57
CA PHE A 103 -2.19 -4.38 -14.12
C PHE A 103 -2.88 -5.54 -13.39
N SER A 104 -3.43 -6.53 -14.10
CA SER A 104 -4.16 -7.65 -13.49
C SER A 104 -5.29 -7.20 -12.56
N VAL A 105 -5.90 -6.05 -12.86
CA VAL A 105 -7.09 -5.54 -12.20
C VAL A 105 -8.30 -6.03 -13.01
N GLU A 106 -8.94 -7.09 -12.53
CA GLU A 106 -10.03 -7.76 -13.26
C GLU A 106 -11.39 -7.16 -12.84
N ILE A 107 -12.11 -6.56 -13.81
CA ILE A 107 -13.47 -6.06 -13.64
C ILE A 107 -14.39 -6.83 -14.59
N ASP A 108 -15.44 -7.46 -14.05
CA ASP A 108 -16.37 -8.25 -14.86
C ASP A 108 -17.41 -7.39 -15.62
N GLN A 109 -18.19 -8.03 -16.49
CA GLN A 109 -19.22 -7.37 -17.29
C GLN A 109 -20.36 -6.77 -16.45
N GLU A 110 -20.57 -7.25 -15.23
CA GLU A 110 -21.57 -6.74 -14.29
C GLU A 110 -21.05 -5.50 -13.54
N GLY A 111 -19.74 -5.23 -13.59
CA GLY A 111 -19.11 -4.12 -12.87
C GLY A 111 -18.63 -4.50 -11.48
N ASN A 112 -18.29 -5.77 -11.26
CA ASN A 112 -17.67 -6.24 -10.02
C ASN A 112 -16.16 -6.36 -10.21
N LEU A 113 -15.40 -5.87 -9.23
CA LEU A 113 -13.99 -6.17 -9.10
C LEU A 113 -13.81 -7.62 -8.63
N ARG A 114 -12.99 -8.39 -9.36
CA ARG A 114 -12.72 -9.82 -9.07
C ARG A 114 -11.26 -10.12 -8.79
N GLY A 115 -10.35 -9.31 -9.31
CA GLY A 115 -8.91 -9.55 -9.25
C GLY A 115 -8.14 -8.26 -9.06
N LEU A 116 -7.02 -8.38 -8.34
CA LEU A 116 -6.03 -7.33 -8.11
C LEU A 116 -4.63 -7.90 -8.42
N PRO A 117 -3.62 -7.07 -8.71
CA PRO A 117 -2.27 -7.56 -8.96
C PRO A 117 -1.65 -8.26 -7.74
N LEU A 118 -1.11 -9.46 -7.92
CA LEU A 118 -0.31 -10.13 -6.90
C LEU A 118 1.13 -9.60 -6.94
N LEU A 119 1.39 -8.51 -6.19
CA LEU A 119 2.70 -7.84 -6.19
C LEU A 119 3.77 -8.55 -5.35
N LEU A 120 3.38 -9.26 -4.29
CA LEU A 120 4.27 -10.04 -3.44
C LEU A 120 3.60 -11.35 -3.03
N ASP A 121 4.36 -12.45 -2.99
CA ASP A 121 3.87 -13.74 -2.52
C ASP A 121 3.38 -13.62 -1.06
N LYS A 122 2.21 -14.21 -0.80
CA LYS A 122 1.51 -14.21 0.51
C LYS A 122 1.16 -12.81 1.06
N TYR A 123 1.18 -11.78 0.22
CA TYR A 123 0.74 -10.44 0.60
C TYR A 123 -0.62 -10.12 0.00
N ALA A 124 -1.53 -9.66 0.85
CA ALA A 124 -2.76 -9.00 0.43
C ALA A 124 -2.77 -7.59 1.02
N PRO A 125 -3.17 -6.56 0.25
CA PRO A 125 -3.33 -5.21 0.75
C PRO A 125 -4.47 -5.15 1.78
N ILE A 126 -4.49 -4.07 2.56
CA ILE A 126 -5.54 -3.82 3.56
C ILE A 126 -6.79 -3.33 2.84
N MET A 127 -7.83 -4.16 2.82
CA MET A 127 -8.99 -4.01 1.95
C MET A 127 -9.91 -2.85 2.35
N GLU A 128 -9.79 -2.34 3.57
CA GLU A 128 -10.46 -1.13 4.05
C GLU A 128 -10.09 0.10 3.19
N GLY A 129 -8.93 0.09 2.54
CA GLY A 129 -8.51 1.12 1.59
C GLY A 129 -9.03 0.94 0.16
N LEU A 130 -9.74 -0.16 -0.13
CA LEU A 130 -10.22 -0.49 -1.48
C LEU A 130 -11.23 0.52 -2.05
N PRO A 131 -12.21 1.04 -1.28
CA PRO A 131 -13.12 2.08 -1.76
C PRO A 131 -12.37 3.31 -2.30
N MET A 132 -11.45 3.86 -1.51
CA MET A 132 -10.65 5.02 -1.92
C MET A 132 -9.73 4.74 -3.10
N PHE A 133 -9.21 3.51 -3.24
CA PHE A 133 -8.46 3.13 -4.42
C PHE A 133 -9.32 3.18 -5.69
N ILE A 134 -10.56 2.65 -5.65
CA ILE A 134 -11.47 2.68 -6.80
C ILE A 134 -11.84 4.12 -7.19
N LEU A 135 -12.17 4.97 -6.21
CA LEU A 135 -12.46 6.38 -6.47
C LEU A 135 -11.26 7.07 -7.14
N ARG A 136 -10.07 6.97 -6.54
CA ARG A 136 -8.85 7.64 -7.05
C ARG A 136 -8.39 7.08 -8.39
N LEU A 137 -8.61 5.78 -8.65
CA LEU A 137 -8.32 5.19 -9.95
C LEU A 137 -9.12 5.86 -11.07
N ALA A 138 -10.37 6.23 -10.80
CA ALA A 138 -11.21 6.94 -11.77
C ALA A 138 -10.92 8.44 -11.86
N THR A 139 -10.57 9.10 -10.74
CA THR A 139 -10.49 10.57 -10.67
C THR A 139 -9.07 11.15 -10.73
N GLU A 140 -8.05 10.42 -10.30
CA GLU A 140 -6.68 10.95 -10.10
C GLU A 140 -5.69 10.48 -11.16
N VAL A 141 -6.03 9.44 -11.92
CA VAL A 141 -5.18 8.91 -12.99
C VAL A 141 -5.40 9.72 -14.26
N ASN A 142 -4.31 10.20 -14.88
CA ASN A 142 -4.40 10.81 -16.20
C ASN A 142 -4.60 9.73 -17.28
N TRP A 143 -5.85 9.52 -17.73
CA TRP A 143 -6.19 8.53 -18.75
C TRP A 143 -5.97 8.97 -20.20
N ASP A 144 -5.52 10.22 -20.41
CA ASP A 144 -5.36 10.81 -21.75
C ASP A 144 -3.91 10.73 -22.25
N ASN A 145 -2.93 10.67 -21.35
CA ASN A 145 -1.52 10.53 -21.69
C ASN A 145 -0.98 9.17 -21.23
N GLU A 146 -0.52 8.33 -22.15
CA GLU A 146 -0.04 6.97 -21.86
C GLU A 146 0.99 6.90 -20.73
N LYS A 147 2.02 7.75 -20.79
CA LYS A 147 3.11 7.73 -19.79
C LYS A 147 2.61 8.17 -18.42
N GLU A 148 1.78 9.21 -18.38
CA GLU A 148 1.21 9.70 -17.12
C GLU A 148 0.18 8.71 -16.56
N CYS A 149 -0.62 8.08 -17.42
CA CYS A 149 -1.55 7.03 -17.06
C CYS A 149 -0.86 5.90 -16.30
N PHE A 150 0.21 5.32 -16.86
CA PHE A 150 0.91 4.21 -16.21
C PHE A 150 1.62 4.64 -14.93
N ARG A 151 2.19 5.85 -14.91
CA ARG A 151 2.82 6.42 -13.71
C ARG A 151 1.78 6.61 -12.60
N ASP A 152 0.66 7.26 -12.90
CA ASP A 152 -0.34 7.67 -11.92
C ASP A 152 -1.11 6.45 -11.42
N LEU A 153 -1.46 5.51 -12.30
CA LEU A 153 -2.08 4.24 -11.90
C LEU A 153 -1.14 3.42 -10.99
N SER A 154 0.14 3.29 -11.38
CA SER A 154 1.13 2.59 -10.53
C SER A 154 1.28 3.28 -9.17
N LYS A 155 1.21 4.61 -9.14
CA LYS A 155 1.26 5.38 -7.90
C LYS A 155 0.04 5.13 -7.02
N GLU A 156 -1.17 5.17 -7.57
CA GLU A 156 -2.41 4.91 -6.83
C GLU A 156 -2.48 3.46 -6.33
N CYS A 157 -2.09 2.49 -7.17
CA CYS A 157 -2.02 1.09 -6.79
C CYS A 157 -0.96 0.86 -5.69
N SER A 158 0.23 1.47 -5.82
CA SER A 158 1.27 1.38 -4.78
C SER A 158 0.83 1.98 -3.44
N MET A 159 0.06 3.07 -3.48
CA MET A 159 -0.50 3.70 -2.28
C MET A 159 -1.52 2.78 -1.62
N PHE A 160 -2.40 2.15 -2.40
CA PHE A 160 -3.35 1.15 -1.92
C PHE A 160 -2.64 -0.04 -1.25
N TYR A 161 -1.56 -0.55 -1.85
CA TYR A 161 -0.81 -1.69 -1.32
C TYR A 161 0.09 -1.36 -0.13
N SER A 162 0.43 -0.08 0.06
CA SER A 162 1.29 0.35 1.16
C SER A 162 0.67 0.14 2.55
N ILE A 163 1.53 -0.05 3.56
CA ILE A 163 1.10 -0.17 4.96
C ILE A 163 0.70 1.22 5.47
N ARG A 164 -0.60 1.46 5.63
CA ARG A 164 -1.17 2.76 6.04
C ARG A 164 -1.91 2.62 7.36
N LYS A 165 -1.50 3.40 8.36
CA LYS A 165 -2.06 3.34 9.72
C LYS A 165 -3.58 3.54 9.77
N GLN A 166 -4.14 4.39 8.91
CA GLN A 166 -5.56 4.74 8.96
C GLN A 166 -6.49 3.59 8.58
N TYR A 167 -5.97 2.58 7.87
CA TYR A 167 -6.75 1.41 7.46
C TYR A 167 -6.44 0.18 8.34
N ILE A 168 -5.55 0.30 9.32
CA ILE A 168 -5.20 -0.79 10.23
C ILE A 168 -5.89 -0.54 11.56
N LEU A 169 -6.84 -1.41 11.88
CA LEU A 169 -7.42 -1.46 13.20
C LEU A 169 -6.36 -1.93 14.20
N GLU A 170 -6.10 -1.12 15.23
CA GLU A 170 -5.33 -1.58 16.37
C GLU A 170 -6.24 -2.45 17.24
N ALA A 171 -5.83 -3.69 17.50
CA ALA A 171 -6.58 -4.58 18.37
C ALA A 171 -6.72 -3.96 19.77
N GLU A 172 -7.93 -3.97 20.33
CA GLU A 172 -8.14 -3.52 21.70
C GLU A 172 -7.41 -4.47 22.67
N PRO A 173 -6.91 -3.97 23.82
CA PRO A 173 -6.28 -4.81 24.81
C PRO A 173 -7.27 -5.85 25.36
N GLY A 174 -7.18 -7.09 24.85
CA GLY A 174 -8.06 -8.21 25.24
C GLY A 174 -8.56 -9.05 24.07
N GLU A 175 -8.42 -8.59 22.83
CA GLU A 175 -8.81 -9.36 21.65
C GLU A 175 -7.71 -10.36 21.25
N GLU A 176 -8.08 -11.63 21.06
CA GLU A 176 -7.21 -12.64 20.49
C GLU A 176 -6.85 -12.20 19.06
N GLN A 177 -5.58 -11.85 18.85
CA GLN A 177 -5.08 -11.55 17.51
C GLN A 177 -5.29 -12.79 16.63
N ASP A 178 -6.05 -12.59 15.55
CA ASP A 178 -6.14 -13.52 14.43
C ASP A 178 -4.72 -14.03 14.12
N GLY A 179 -4.56 -15.36 14.01
CA GLY A 179 -3.28 -16.06 14.25
C GLY A 179 -2.02 -15.35 13.74
N GLU A 180 -0.91 -15.44 14.49
CA GLU A 180 0.34 -14.67 14.38
C GLU A 180 0.81 -14.28 12.96
N ALA A 181 0.60 -15.13 11.95
CA ALA A 181 0.92 -14.88 10.54
C ALA A 181 0.02 -13.86 9.82
N ASN A 182 -1.20 -13.61 10.29
CA ASN A 182 -2.14 -12.64 9.72
C ASN A 182 -1.96 -11.23 10.27
N SER A 183 -1.23 -11.06 11.37
CA SER A 183 -0.95 -9.75 11.97
C SER A 183 -0.16 -8.85 11.01
N TRP A 184 -0.52 -7.56 10.94
CA TRP A 184 0.18 -6.57 10.13
C TRP A 184 1.67 -6.45 10.53
N ARG A 185 2.00 -6.70 11.81
CA ARG A 185 3.38 -6.71 12.31
C ARG A 185 4.20 -7.82 11.67
N TRP A 186 3.63 -9.03 11.62
CA TRP A 186 4.25 -10.19 10.99
C TRP A 186 4.46 -9.97 9.50
N LYS A 187 3.43 -9.46 8.79
CA LYS A 187 3.54 -9.11 7.36
C LYS A 187 4.61 -8.04 7.13
N THR A 188 4.69 -7.05 8.01
CA THR A 188 5.73 -6.01 7.94
C THR A 188 7.12 -6.62 8.04
N GLU A 189 7.40 -7.43 9.06
CA GLU A 189 8.71 -8.04 9.25
C GLU A 189 9.07 -9.07 8.17
N HIS A 190 8.19 -10.03 7.93
CA HIS A 190 8.53 -11.25 7.18
C HIS A 190 8.20 -11.18 5.69
N ILE A 191 7.38 -10.22 5.27
CA ILE A 191 7.07 -9.99 3.86
C ILE A 191 7.70 -8.68 3.38
N ILE A 192 7.31 -7.54 3.93
CA ILE A 192 7.73 -6.22 3.44
C ILE A 192 9.24 -6.01 3.65
N PHE A 193 9.73 -6.19 4.88
CA PHE A 193 11.16 -6.01 5.17
C PHE A 193 12.03 -7.10 4.54
N LYS A 194 11.47 -8.29 4.29
CA LYS A 194 12.14 -9.31 3.48
C LYS A 194 12.27 -8.84 2.02
N ALA A 195 11.22 -8.29 1.43
CA ALA A 195 11.22 -7.77 0.06
C ALA A 195 12.20 -6.60 -0.11
N PHE A 196 12.34 -5.72 0.89
CA PHE A 196 13.35 -4.65 0.87
C PHE A 196 14.79 -5.15 0.71
N ARG A 197 15.07 -6.44 0.96
CA ARG A 197 16.42 -6.97 0.80
C ARG A 197 16.81 -7.22 -0.65
N THR A 198 15.84 -7.46 -1.53
CA THR A 198 16.10 -7.95 -2.89
C THR A 198 15.39 -7.16 -3.98
N LEU A 199 14.24 -6.56 -3.67
CA LEU A 199 13.34 -5.95 -4.66
C LEU A 199 13.30 -4.42 -4.58
N PHE A 200 14.10 -3.81 -3.71
CA PHE A 200 13.97 -2.39 -3.40
C PHE A 200 15.25 -1.59 -3.67
N SER A 201 15.10 -0.53 -4.46
CA SER A 201 16.13 0.47 -4.73
C SER A 201 15.71 1.80 -4.11
N PRO A 202 16.09 2.12 -2.84
CA PRO A 202 15.62 3.31 -2.16
C PRO A 202 16.04 4.60 -2.89
N PRO A 203 15.10 5.51 -3.19
CA PRO A 203 15.39 6.85 -3.69
C PRO A 203 16.31 7.65 -2.77
N LYS A 204 17.18 8.49 -3.34
CA LYS A 204 18.16 9.28 -2.57
C LYS A 204 17.52 10.26 -1.58
N ASN A 205 16.37 10.84 -1.92
CA ASN A 205 15.66 11.77 -1.07
C ASN A 205 15.19 11.14 0.27
N PHE A 206 15.12 9.81 0.38
CA PHE A 206 14.71 9.14 1.64
C PHE A 206 15.69 9.33 2.79
N SER A 207 16.95 9.71 2.51
CA SER A 207 17.90 10.09 3.56
C SER A 207 17.72 11.52 4.08
N GLU A 208 16.91 12.34 3.41
CA GLU A 208 16.78 13.77 3.68
C GLU A 208 15.34 14.17 4.08
N ASP A 209 14.34 13.43 3.64
CA ASP A 209 12.92 13.76 3.83
C ASP A 209 12.29 13.17 5.12
N GLY A 210 13.12 12.58 5.99
CA GLY A 210 12.69 11.93 7.23
C GLY A 210 12.14 10.52 7.07
N THR A 211 12.19 9.91 5.88
CA THR A 211 11.80 8.51 5.67
C THR A 211 12.74 7.53 6.38
N VAL A 212 14.04 7.83 6.44
CA VAL A 212 15.04 7.02 7.14
C VAL A 212 15.83 7.90 8.10
N LEU A 213 15.66 7.67 9.41
CA LEU A 213 16.28 8.47 10.46
C LEU A 213 17.18 7.59 11.34
N GLN A 214 18.45 7.96 11.49
CA GLN A 214 19.32 7.34 12.50
C GLN A 214 18.96 7.92 13.88
N ILE A 215 18.50 7.10 14.80
CA ILE A 215 18.04 7.56 16.13
C ILE A 215 19.01 7.23 17.26
N ALA A 216 19.87 6.23 17.09
CA ALA A 216 20.88 5.86 18.08
C ALA A 216 22.08 5.16 17.45
N ASN A 217 23.16 5.07 18.22
CA ASN A 217 24.38 4.35 17.87
C ASN A 217 24.92 3.62 19.11
N LEU A 218 25.14 2.31 19.00
CA LEU A 218 25.50 1.42 20.12
C LEU A 218 26.78 1.87 20.87
N PRO A 219 27.87 2.30 20.21
CA PRO A 219 29.05 2.87 20.89
C PRO A 219 28.73 4.04 21.82
N ASP A 220 27.71 4.84 21.52
CA ASP A 220 27.32 5.96 22.38
C ASP A 220 26.44 5.50 23.53
N LEU A 221 25.63 4.46 23.33
CA LEU A 221 24.84 3.83 24.39
C LEU A 221 25.72 3.06 25.40
N TYR A 222 26.77 2.37 24.94
CA TYR A 222 27.70 1.65 25.82
C TYR A 222 28.53 2.56 26.75
N LYS A 223 28.54 3.88 26.54
CA LYS A 223 29.14 4.86 27.47
C LYS A 223 28.26 5.15 28.69
N VAL A 224 26.97 4.84 28.60
CA VAL A 224 25.98 5.14 29.63
C VAL A 224 25.46 3.86 30.29
N PHE A 225 25.28 2.80 29.51
CA PHE A 225 24.80 1.50 29.99
C PHE A 225 25.96 0.52 30.15
N GLU A 226 26.36 0.27 31.39
CA GLU A 226 27.39 -0.70 31.76
C GLU A 226 26.80 -2.02 32.30
N ARG A 227 27.62 -3.07 32.34
CA ARG A 227 27.22 -4.35 32.95
C ARG A 227 27.20 -4.21 34.48
N CYS A 228 26.17 -4.76 35.12
CA CYS A 228 26.06 -4.83 36.58
C CYS A 228 27.23 -5.62 37.21
#